data_AF-A0A6J7PMX1-F1
#
_entry.id   AF-A0A6J7PMX1-F1
#
_cell.length_a   1.000
_cell.length_b   1.000
_cell.length_c   1.000
_cell.angle_alpha   90.00
_cell.angle_beta   90.00
_cell.angle_gamma   90.00
#
_symmetry.space_group_name_H-M   'P 1'
#
loop_
_entity.id
_entity.type
_entity.pdbx_description
1 polymer ?
#
loop_
_entity_poly.entity_id
_entity_poly.type
_entity_poly.pdbx_seq_one_letter_code
_entity_poly.pdbx_strand_id
1 'polypeptide(L)'
;MGVAPNATIVNLKVATADGTTTVSAVIDALGWIVENHTYSGTTIRVLNLAFAADPSIPYGLDPLAFAVEQVWFSGVAVVAAAGNAGATATSMASPAYDPYVISVGASDPVGTRSSSDDVVASFSSSGSAIRFPDVLAPGVSVEGLRNPGSFIDWLYPEGRVGDRFFRGSGTSQSTAVVSGAVALLFSKYPSLTPDGAKYALKRGALKIVNAPAILAGSGVIKLDRSKDAAEKASKNPANYAQAWPVSAPVYVPVTAGGSTVGGSSGTVDPYAGSPFVARRWTSAGWTGDIAETDYWLARRWTGASWDGRRWTDAGWTAGAWASAFWGEDVAPDALTAP
;
A
#
# COMPACT_ATOMS: atom_id res chain seq x y z
N MET A 1 1.06 3.03 -23.05
CA MET A 1 2.28 3.08 -22.22
C MET A 1 1.87 3.45 -20.80
N GLY A 2 2.50 2.89 -19.77
CA GLY A 2 2.26 3.31 -18.38
C GLY A 2 2.83 4.71 -18.11
N VAL A 3 2.40 5.35 -17.01
CA VAL A 3 2.84 6.70 -16.63
C VAL A 3 4.34 6.74 -16.30
N ALA A 4 4.86 5.74 -15.58
CA ALA A 4 6.28 5.58 -15.29
C ALA A 4 6.83 4.29 -15.96
N PRO A 5 7.15 4.32 -17.26
CA PRO A 5 7.45 3.10 -18.03
C PRO A 5 8.74 2.39 -17.62
N ASN A 6 9.66 3.10 -16.95
CA ASN A 6 10.95 2.54 -16.51
C ASN A 6 10.96 2.18 -15.01
N ALA A 7 9.80 2.21 -14.33
CA ALA A 7 9.71 1.80 -12.95
C ALA A 7 9.79 0.26 -12.82
N THR A 8 10.59 -0.22 -11.87
CA THR A 8 10.60 -1.64 -11.49
C THR A 8 9.30 -1.98 -10.76
N ILE A 9 8.67 -3.10 -11.12
CA ILE A 9 7.42 -3.57 -10.50
C ILE A 9 7.74 -4.74 -9.58
N VAL A 10 7.31 -4.64 -8.33
CA VAL A 10 7.25 -5.75 -7.36
C VAL A 10 5.78 -6.12 -7.18
N ASN A 11 5.44 -7.39 -7.40
CA ASN A 11 4.06 -7.88 -7.27
C ASN A 11 3.91 -8.72 -6.00
N LEU A 12 3.01 -8.29 -5.11
CA LEU A 12 2.59 -9.05 -3.93
C LEU A 12 1.16 -9.50 -4.15
N LYS A 13 0.98 -10.78 -4.49
CA LYS A 13 -0.34 -11.34 -4.76
C LYS A 13 -1.07 -11.67 -3.45
N VAL A 14 -2.07 -10.84 -3.12
CA VAL A 14 -2.92 -11.02 -1.94
C VAL A 14 -4.35 -11.46 -2.28
N ALA A 15 -4.78 -11.25 -3.53
CA ALA A 15 -6.11 -11.62 -3.99
C ALA A 15 -6.12 -12.96 -4.76
N THR A 16 -7.26 -13.65 -4.68
CA THR A 16 -7.51 -14.86 -5.44
C THR A 16 -7.89 -14.55 -6.89
N ALA A 17 -8.14 -15.57 -7.71
CA ALA A 17 -8.38 -15.42 -9.14
C ALA A 17 -9.67 -14.63 -9.49
N ASP A 18 -10.65 -14.60 -8.58
CA ASP A 18 -11.90 -13.84 -8.73
C ASP A 18 -11.81 -12.40 -8.20
N GLY A 19 -10.65 -11.98 -7.68
CA GLY A 19 -10.41 -10.65 -7.11
C GLY A 19 -10.76 -10.50 -5.63
N THR A 20 -11.18 -11.58 -4.95
CA THR A 20 -11.42 -11.57 -3.50
C THR A 20 -10.12 -11.60 -2.70
N THR A 21 -10.10 -10.94 -1.54
CA THR A 21 -8.96 -10.91 -0.59
C THR A 21 -9.48 -10.83 0.84
N THR A 22 -8.63 -11.15 1.82
CA THR A 22 -8.89 -10.87 3.24
C THR A 22 -8.07 -9.69 3.71
N VAL A 23 -8.54 -8.98 4.74
CA VAL A 23 -7.77 -7.90 5.38
C VAL A 23 -6.47 -8.45 5.97
N SER A 24 -6.48 -9.65 6.53
CA SER A 24 -5.28 -10.33 7.06
C SER A 24 -4.19 -10.53 6.01
N ALA A 25 -4.54 -11.05 4.83
CA ALA A 25 -3.58 -11.27 3.74
C ALA A 25 -2.93 -9.97 3.25
N VAL A 26 -3.71 -8.88 3.23
CA VAL A 26 -3.20 -7.55 2.92
C VAL A 26 -2.25 -7.07 4.00
N ILE A 27 -2.62 -7.16 5.28
CA ILE A 27 -1.77 -6.73 6.39
C ILE A 27 -0.45 -7.50 6.41
N ASP A 28 -0.46 -8.82 6.17
CA ASP A 28 0.76 -9.62 6.09
C ASP A 28 1.69 -9.15 4.97
N ALA A 29 1.14 -8.82 3.80
CA ALA A 29 1.92 -8.26 2.70
C ALA A 29 2.48 -6.86 3.01
N LEU A 30 1.73 -6.03 3.73
CA LEU A 30 2.22 -4.72 4.20
C LEU A 30 3.36 -4.88 5.21
N GLY A 31 3.26 -5.86 6.12
CA GLY A 31 4.34 -6.23 7.04
C GLY A 31 5.61 -6.62 6.29
N TRP A 32 5.48 -7.46 5.26
CA TRP A 32 6.60 -7.82 4.41
C TRP A 32 7.26 -6.59 3.75
N ILE A 33 6.48 -5.60 3.30
CA ILE A 33 7.03 -4.36 2.73
C ILE A 33 7.83 -3.59 3.78
N VAL A 34 7.29 -3.41 4.99
CA VAL A 34 8.02 -2.68 6.05
C VAL A 34 9.40 -3.32 6.29
N GLU A 35 9.46 -4.65 6.32
CA GLU A 35 10.68 -5.42 6.54
C GLU A 35 11.61 -5.47 5.31
N ASN A 36 11.07 -5.42 4.08
CA ASN A 36 11.79 -5.73 2.84
C ASN A 36 11.70 -4.62 1.78
N HIS A 37 11.33 -3.38 2.15
CA HIS A 37 11.22 -2.29 1.17
C HIS A 37 12.56 -1.95 0.51
N THR A 38 13.69 -2.39 1.05
CA THR A 38 15.02 -2.37 0.42
C THR A 38 15.46 -3.79 0.02
N TYR A 39 14.77 -4.40 -0.94
CA TYR A 39 15.04 -5.76 -1.38
C TYR A 39 15.99 -5.82 -2.59
N SER A 40 17.10 -6.56 -2.47
CA SER A 40 18.00 -6.92 -3.58
C SER A 40 18.45 -5.72 -4.44
N GLY A 41 18.82 -4.60 -3.81
CA GLY A 41 19.26 -3.39 -4.49
C GLY A 41 18.13 -2.53 -5.10
N THR A 42 16.87 -2.93 -4.92
CA THR A 42 15.68 -2.16 -5.32
C THR A 42 14.98 -1.62 -4.08
N THR A 43 14.71 -0.33 -4.05
CA THR A 43 13.88 0.29 -3.00
C THR A 43 12.45 0.45 -3.50
N ILE A 44 11.50 -0.21 -2.84
CA ILE A 44 10.08 0.04 -3.01
C ILE A 44 9.82 1.46 -2.52
N ARG A 45 9.34 2.34 -3.40
CA ARG A 45 9.05 3.75 -3.08
C ARG A 45 7.57 4.08 -3.15
N VAL A 46 6.79 3.31 -3.89
CA VAL A 46 5.36 3.54 -4.11
C VAL A 46 4.62 2.22 -3.95
N LEU A 47 3.56 2.22 -3.14
CA LEU A 47 2.63 1.13 -2.96
C LEU A 47 1.27 1.51 -3.57
N ASN A 48 0.81 0.71 -4.53
CA ASN A 48 -0.50 0.87 -5.18
C ASN A 48 -1.52 -0.09 -4.55
N LEU A 49 -2.49 0.43 -3.82
CA LEU A 49 -3.63 -0.31 -3.25
C LEU A 49 -4.90 0.03 -4.03
N ALA A 50 -5.09 -0.68 -5.14
CA ALA A 50 -6.21 -0.49 -6.06
C ALA A 50 -7.41 -1.40 -5.74
N PHE A 51 -7.64 -1.68 -4.45
CA PHE A 51 -8.81 -2.37 -3.92
C PHE A 51 -9.54 -1.48 -2.91
N ALA A 52 -10.73 -1.92 -2.51
CA ALA A 52 -11.58 -1.25 -1.54
C ALA A 52 -12.16 -2.29 -0.58
N ALA A 53 -12.13 -1.99 0.72
CA ALA A 53 -12.93 -2.67 1.73
C ALA A 53 -13.90 -1.66 2.36
N ASP A 54 -15.02 -2.14 2.89
CA ASP A 54 -15.98 -1.28 3.57
C ASP A 54 -15.40 -0.79 4.91
N PRO A 55 -15.33 0.54 5.15
CA PRO A 55 -14.87 1.05 6.43
C PRO A 55 -15.94 0.78 7.49
N SER A 56 -15.66 -0.13 8.42
CA SER A 56 -16.58 -0.47 9.52
C SER A 56 -16.31 0.34 10.79
N ILE A 57 -15.12 0.92 10.91
CA ILE A 57 -14.61 1.62 12.10
C ILE A 57 -13.81 2.87 11.70
N PRO A 58 -13.66 3.88 12.59
CA PRO A 58 -12.79 5.03 12.34
C PRO A 58 -11.36 4.60 12.03
N TYR A 59 -10.66 5.31 11.13
CA TYR A 59 -9.30 4.95 10.69
C TYR A 59 -8.33 4.81 11.86
N GLY A 60 -8.50 5.64 12.90
CA GLY A 60 -7.67 5.59 14.10
C GLY A 60 -7.72 4.25 14.85
N LEU A 61 -8.74 3.41 14.58
CA LEU A 61 -8.92 2.09 15.17
C LEU A 61 -8.77 0.95 14.16
N ASP A 62 -8.62 1.24 12.87
CA ASP A 62 -8.57 0.23 11.81
C ASP A 62 -7.18 -0.42 11.72
N PRO A 63 -7.05 -1.74 11.92
CA PRO A 63 -5.77 -2.43 11.79
C PRO A 63 -5.17 -2.30 10.38
N LEU A 64 -5.99 -2.18 9.33
CA LEU A 64 -5.49 -1.95 7.98
C LEU A 64 -4.95 -0.52 7.81
N ALA A 65 -5.63 0.48 8.38
CA ALA A 65 -5.13 1.86 8.44
C ALA A 65 -3.76 1.92 9.13
N PHE A 66 -3.64 1.25 10.28
CA PHE A 66 -2.36 1.13 10.98
C PHE A 66 -1.25 0.52 10.15
N ALA A 67 -1.54 -0.59 9.48
CA ALA A 67 -0.55 -1.26 8.63
C ALA A 67 -0.09 -0.34 7.47
N VAL A 68 -1.00 0.41 6.83
CA VAL A 68 -0.61 1.34 5.76
C VAL A 68 0.15 2.56 6.27
N GLU A 69 -0.13 3.04 7.48
CA GLU A 69 0.65 4.08 8.13
C GLU A 69 2.09 3.62 8.43
N GLN A 70 2.29 2.36 8.86
CA GLN A 70 3.65 1.83 9.04
C GLN A 70 4.43 1.79 7.73
N VAL A 71 3.79 1.41 6.64
CA VAL A 71 4.40 1.49 5.30
C VAL A 71 4.70 2.95 4.92
N TRP A 72 3.78 3.88 5.19
CA TRP A 72 3.98 5.31 4.95
C TRP A 72 5.21 5.85 5.69
N PHE A 73 5.33 5.55 6.99
CA PHE A 73 6.44 6.00 7.83
C PHE A 73 7.78 5.35 7.48
N SER A 74 7.79 4.19 6.83
CA SER A 74 9.01 3.61 6.25
C SER A 74 9.54 4.37 5.02
N GLY A 75 8.82 5.41 4.55
CA GLY A 75 9.22 6.23 3.40
C GLY A 75 8.61 5.78 2.07
N VAL A 76 7.69 4.81 2.10
CA VAL A 76 6.96 4.32 0.93
C VAL A 76 5.64 5.09 0.78
N ALA A 77 5.42 5.75 -0.34
CA ALA A 77 4.15 6.43 -0.59
C ALA A 77 3.04 5.42 -0.87
N VAL A 78 1.99 5.43 -0.04
CA VAL A 78 0.79 4.59 -0.22
C VAL A 78 -0.26 5.36 -1.02
N VAL A 79 -0.70 4.78 -2.14
CA VAL A 79 -1.73 5.33 -3.02
C VAL A 79 -2.92 4.38 -2.99
N ALA A 80 -4.09 4.88 -2.58
CA ALA A 80 -5.27 4.06 -2.33
C ALA A 80 -6.50 4.56 -3.11
N ALA A 81 -7.29 3.63 -3.64
CA ALA A 81 -8.52 3.92 -4.37
C ALA A 81 -9.64 4.40 -3.44
N ALA A 82 -10.29 5.52 -3.77
CA ALA A 82 -11.37 6.08 -2.96
C ALA A 82 -12.63 5.18 -2.91
N GLY A 83 -12.80 4.28 -3.89
CA GLY A 83 -13.95 3.39 -4.02
C GLY A 83 -14.88 3.78 -5.16
N ASN A 84 -15.82 2.88 -5.48
CA ASN A 84 -16.71 2.98 -6.64
C ASN A 84 -18.21 3.08 -6.25
N ALA A 85 -18.53 3.64 -5.07
CA ALA A 85 -19.89 3.74 -4.54
C ALA A 85 -20.63 5.04 -4.94
N GLY A 86 -19.98 5.90 -5.73
CA GLY A 86 -20.56 7.12 -6.28
C GLY A 86 -20.72 8.27 -5.28
N ALA A 87 -21.41 9.32 -5.74
CA ALA A 87 -21.54 10.58 -5.01
C ALA A 87 -22.45 10.53 -3.77
N THR A 88 -23.17 9.43 -3.56
CA THR A 88 -24.00 9.19 -2.38
C THR A 88 -23.26 8.42 -1.29
N ALA A 89 -22.00 8.03 -1.52
CA ALA A 89 -21.18 7.36 -0.52
C ALA A 89 -20.98 8.28 0.69
N THR A 90 -21.18 7.77 1.89
CA THR A 90 -20.99 8.53 3.14
C THR A 90 -19.52 8.53 3.60
N SER A 91 -18.69 7.68 3.00
CA SER A 91 -17.27 7.54 3.27
C SER A 91 -16.53 6.97 2.06
N MET A 92 -15.21 7.18 2.02
CA MET A 92 -14.31 6.48 1.11
C MET A 92 -14.03 5.07 1.61
N ALA A 93 -13.65 4.17 0.70
CA ALA A 93 -13.24 2.81 1.06
C ALA A 93 -12.01 2.79 1.99
N SER A 94 -11.87 1.72 2.78
CA SER A 94 -10.61 1.38 3.45
C SER A 94 -9.62 0.81 2.42
N PRO A 95 -8.32 1.23 2.43
CA PRO A 95 -7.68 2.15 3.37
C PRO A 95 -7.66 3.63 2.93
N ALA A 96 -8.32 4.01 1.84
CA ALA A 96 -8.26 5.39 1.30
C ALA A 96 -8.86 6.46 2.24
N TYR A 97 -9.73 6.07 3.17
CA TYR A 97 -10.24 6.94 4.22
C TYR A 97 -9.22 7.29 5.31
N ASP A 98 -8.05 6.65 5.32
CA ASP A 98 -6.90 7.08 6.12
C ASP A 98 -6.37 8.44 5.60
N PRO A 99 -6.13 9.43 6.47
CA PRO A 99 -5.69 10.75 6.05
C PRO A 99 -4.19 10.83 5.75
N TYR A 100 -3.34 9.86 6.07
CA TYR A 100 -1.93 9.82 5.67
C TYR A 100 -1.77 9.46 4.20
N VAL A 101 -2.48 8.41 3.73
CA VAL A 101 -2.33 7.88 2.36
C VAL A 101 -2.78 8.88 1.28
N ILE A 102 -2.33 8.70 0.04
CA ILE A 102 -2.83 9.45 -1.12
C ILE A 102 -4.13 8.80 -1.58
N SER A 103 -5.27 9.42 -1.23
CA SER A 103 -6.58 8.93 -1.65
C SER A 103 -6.94 9.45 -3.04
N VAL A 104 -7.33 8.54 -3.94
CA VAL A 104 -7.52 8.83 -5.36
C VAL A 104 -8.95 8.54 -5.80
N GLY A 105 -9.64 9.60 -6.23
CA GLY A 105 -10.90 9.49 -6.96
C GLY A 105 -10.69 9.41 -8.48
N ALA A 106 -11.78 9.18 -9.20
CA ALA A 106 -11.76 9.05 -10.66
C ALA A 106 -12.35 10.27 -11.37
N SER A 107 -11.66 10.76 -12.40
CA SER A 107 -12.20 11.71 -13.36
C SER A 107 -12.60 11.00 -14.66
N ASP A 108 -13.61 11.57 -15.31
CA ASP A 108 -14.06 11.22 -16.65
C ASP A 108 -13.67 12.34 -17.62
N PRO A 109 -12.77 12.08 -18.59
CA PRO A 109 -12.43 13.06 -19.62
C PRO A 109 -13.50 13.20 -20.72
N VAL A 110 -14.64 12.51 -20.58
CA VAL A 110 -15.80 12.56 -21.49
C VAL A 110 -15.45 12.34 -22.97
N GLY A 111 -14.35 11.61 -23.21
CA GLY A 111 -13.84 11.30 -24.54
C GLY A 111 -13.16 12.46 -25.27
N THR A 112 -12.91 13.60 -24.60
CA THR A 112 -12.25 14.75 -25.23
C THR A 112 -10.81 14.91 -24.75
N ARG A 113 -10.03 15.74 -25.46
CA ARG A 113 -8.65 16.09 -25.08
C ARG A 113 -8.58 17.28 -24.14
N SER A 114 -9.62 18.11 -24.13
CA SER A 114 -9.67 19.28 -23.27
C SER A 114 -9.96 18.82 -21.85
N SER A 115 -9.41 19.51 -20.86
CA SER A 115 -9.77 19.26 -19.46
C SER A 115 -10.86 20.21 -18.95
N SER A 116 -11.45 21.02 -19.84
CA SER A 116 -12.47 22.02 -19.49
C SER A 116 -13.83 21.40 -19.20
N ASP A 117 -14.08 20.23 -19.78
CA ASP A 117 -15.29 19.43 -19.74
C ASP A 117 -15.11 18.12 -18.94
N ASP A 118 -13.90 17.88 -18.41
CA ASP A 118 -13.66 16.79 -17.45
C ASP A 118 -14.66 16.88 -16.30
N VAL A 119 -15.23 15.74 -15.91
CA VAL A 119 -16.12 15.64 -14.74
C VAL A 119 -15.59 14.61 -13.74
N VAL A 120 -16.13 14.62 -12.52
CA VAL A 120 -15.91 13.51 -11.59
C VAL A 120 -16.68 12.31 -12.13
N ALA A 121 -16.04 11.15 -12.22
CA ALA A 121 -16.70 9.94 -12.69
C ALA A 121 -17.86 9.59 -11.75
N SER A 122 -19.01 9.22 -12.31
CA SER A 122 -20.26 9.00 -11.55
C SER A 122 -20.14 7.93 -10.46
N PHE A 123 -19.28 6.92 -10.68
CA PHE A 123 -19.00 5.88 -9.70
C PHE A 123 -17.99 6.29 -8.63
N SER A 124 -17.21 7.37 -8.81
CA SER A 124 -16.17 7.73 -7.84
C SER A 124 -16.80 8.03 -6.48
N SER A 125 -16.40 7.29 -5.44
CA SER A 125 -16.93 7.50 -4.10
C SER A 125 -16.66 8.93 -3.62
N SER A 126 -17.70 9.57 -3.09
CA SER A 126 -17.55 10.75 -2.22
C SER A 126 -16.88 10.38 -0.90
N GLY A 127 -16.30 11.38 -0.26
CA GLY A 127 -15.91 11.27 1.14
C GLY A 127 -17.00 11.69 2.12
N SER A 128 -16.58 11.90 3.36
CA SER A 128 -17.34 12.61 4.38
C SER A 128 -16.93 14.10 4.42
N ALA A 129 -17.58 14.88 5.28
CA ALA A 129 -17.15 16.26 5.57
C ALA A 129 -15.72 16.33 6.15
N ILE A 130 -15.23 15.24 6.75
CA ILE A 130 -13.92 15.16 7.41
C ILE A 130 -12.85 14.68 6.43
N ARG A 131 -13.17 13.68 5.59
CA ARG A 131 -12.20 13.00 4.74
C ARG A 131 -12.81 12.61 3.40
N PHE A 132 -12.23 13.14 2.33
CA PHE A 132 -12.59 12.95 0.92
C PHE A 132 -11.32 12.79 0.07
N PRO A 133 -11.44 12.44 -1.23
CA PRO A 133 -10.26 12.18 -2.06
C PRO A 133 -9.26 13.34 -2.04
N ASP A 134 -7.97 13.05 -2.07
CA ASP A 134 -6.95 14.11 -2.13
C ASP A 134 -6.88 14.73 -3.52
N VAL A 135 -6.92 13.86 -4.53
CA VAL A 135 -6.78 14.19 -5.94
C VAL A 135 -7.62 13.23 -6.78
N LEU A 136 -7.82 13.60 -8.04
CA LEU A 136 -8.38 12.74 -9.07
C LEU A 136 -7.32 12.37 -10.11
N ALA A 137 -7.56 11.27 -10.81
CA ALA A 137 -6.89 10.94 -12.05
C ALA A 137 -7.86 10.28 -13.03
N PRO A 138 -7.55 10.23 -14.34
CA PRO A 138 -8.37 9.53 -15.32
C PRO A 138 -8.69 8.10 -14.87
N GLY A 139 -9.98 7.80 -14.75
CA GLY A 139 -10.47 6.51 -14.26
C GLY A 139 -11.59 5.92 -15.11
N VAL A 140 -12.05 6.62 -16.15
CA VAL A 140 -13.06 6.11 -17.10
C VAL A 140 -12.37 5.67 -18.38
N SER A 141 -12.69 4.46 -18.84
CA SER A 141 -12.23 3.92 -20.12
C SER A 141 -10.70 3.91 -20.27
N VAL A 142 -9.98 3.60 -19.20
CA VAL A 142 -8.51 3.57 -19.20
C VAL A 142 -8.03 2.23 -19.79
N GLU A 143 -7.13 2.31 -20.78
CA GLU A 143 -6.55 1.14 -21.41
C GLU A 143 -5.28 0.66 -20.67
N GLY A 144 -5.27 -0.61 -20.28
CA GLY A 144 -4.16 -1.31 -19.65
C GLY A 144 -3.81 -2.60 -20.38
N LEU A 145 -2.77 -3.30 -19.88
CA LEU A 145 -2.41 -4.62 -20.40
C LEU A 145 -3.51 -5.64 -20.10
N ARG A 146 -3.86 -6.43 -21.10
CA ARG A 146 -4.80 -7.54 -20.97
C ARG A 146 -4.12 -8.78 -20.41
N ASN A 147 -4.82 -9.53 -19.58
CA ASN A 147 -4.48 -10.91 -19.21
C ASN A 147 -5.53 -11.86 -19.82
N PRO A 148 -5.26 -12.49 -20.99
CA PRO A 148 -6.21 -13.37 -21.66
C PRO A 148 -6.64 -14.53 -20.76
N GLY A 149 -7.95 -14.80 -20.69
CA GLY A 149 -8.52 -15.88 -19.89
C GLY A 149 -8.62 -15.59 -18.39
N SER A 150 -8.23 -14.40 -17.94
CA SER A 150 -8.51 -13.95 -16.57
C SER A 150 -10.01 -13.79 -16.32
N PHE A 151 -10.42 -13.74 -15.05
CA PHE A 151 -11.82 -13.60 -14.66
C PHE A 151 -12.48 -12.36 -15.32
N ILE A 152 -11.81 -11.20 -15.27
CA ILE A 152 -12.33 -9.96 -15.87
C ILE A 152 -12.35 -10.01 -17.40
N ASP A 153 -11.39 -10.71 -18.01
CA ASP A 153 -11.34 -10.89 -19.47
C ASP A 153 -12.52 -11.73 -19.97
N TRP A 154 -12.94 -12.75 -19.20
CA TRP A 154 -14.12 -13.56 -19.50
C TRP A 154 -15.43 -12.81 -19.22
N LEU A 155 -15.51 -12.11 -18.09
CA LEU A 155 -16.75 -11.48 -17.63
C LEU A 155 -17.14 -10.25 -18.46
N TYR A 156 -16.17 -9.49 -18.96
CA TYR A 156 -16.40 -8.25 -19.71
C TYR A 156 -15.68 -8.26 -21.07
N PRO A 157 -16.13 -9.10 -22.03
CA PRO A 157 -15.51 -9.19 -23.35
C PRO A 157 -15.50 -7.87 -24.13
N GLU A 158 -16.44 -6.95 -23.85
CA GLU A 158 -16.52 -5.61 -24.42
C GLU A 158 -15.38 -4.70 -23.98
N GLY A 159 -14.69 -5.02 -22.88
CA GLY A 159 -13.49 -4.32 -22.45
C GLY A 159 -12.26 -4.65 -23.29
N ARG A 160 -12.30 -5.69 -24.13
CA ARG A 160 -11.14 -6.11 -24.93
C ARG A 160 -10.84 -5.11 -26.04
N VAL A 161 -9.58 -4.70 -26.14
CA VAL A 161 -9.08 -3.79 -27.18
C VAL A 161 -7.98 -4.51 -27.96
N GLY A 162 -8.40 -5.14 -29.07
CA GLY A 162 -7.56 -6.09 -29.81
C GLY A 162 -7.09 -7.23 -28.91
N ASP A 163 -5.92 -7.78 -29.22
CA ASP A 163 -5.39 -8.93 -28.47
C ASP A 163 -4.63 -8.55 -27.19
N ARG A 164 -4.10 -7.31 -27.15
CA ARG A 164 -3.09 -6.88 -26.18
C ARG A 164 -3.64 -6.04 -25.02
N PHE A 165 -4.73 -5.33 -25.22
CA PHE A 165 -5.21 -4.33 -24.28
C PHE A 165 -6.60 -4.63 -23.74
N PHE A 166 -6.85 -4.09 -22.56
CA PHE A 166 -8.14 -4.18 -21.89
C PHE A 166 -8.49 -2.80 -21.32
N ARG A 167 -9.72 -2.37 -21.56
CA ARG A 167 -10.25 -1.09 -21.13
C ARG A 167 -11.12 -1.29 -19.89
N GLY A 168 -10.83 -0.54 -18.84
CA GLY A 168 -11.56 -0.60 -17.58
C GLY A 168 -11.92 0.77 -17.02
N SER A 169 -12.96 0.80 -16.18
CA SER A 169 -13.40 1.99 -15.46
C SER A 169 -13.42 1.72 -13.95
N GLY A 170 -12.92 2.66 -13.15
CA GLY A 170 -12.80 2.50 -11.70
C GLY A 170 -11.72 3.38 -11.08
N THR A 171 -11.88 3.67 -9.78
CA THR A 171 -10.84 4.37 -8.99
C THR A 171 -9.53 3.58 -8.93
N SER A 172 -9.58 2.25 -9.08
CA SER A 172 -8.41 1.38 -9.26
C SER A 172 -7.47 1.83 -10.40
N GLN A 173 -8.03 2.25 -11.54
CA GLN A 173 -7.22 2.73 -12.67
C GLN A 173 -6.61 4.10 -12.37
N SER A 174 -7.37 4.99 -11.74
CA SER A 174 -6.88 6.28 -11.27
C SER A 174 -5.74 6.12 -10.27
N THR A 175 -5.83 5.17 -9.33
CA THR A 175 -4.78 4.85 -8.36
C THR A 175 -3.48 4.42 -9.05
N ALA A 176 -3.57 3.60 -10.11
CA ALA A 176 -2.39 3.20 -10.89
C ALA A 176 -1.75 4.40 -11.61
N VAL A 177 -2.56 5.30 -12.17
CA VAL A 177 -2.08 6.53 -12.82
C VAL A 177 -1.35 7.43 -11.81
N VAL A 178 -1.93 7.63 -10.62
CA VAL A 178 -1.30 8.42 -9.55
C VAL A 178 -0.04 7.75 -9.04
N SER A 179 -0.02 6.42 -8.88
CA SER A 179 1.18 5.68 -8.47
C SER A 179 2.36 5.89 -9.42
N GLY A 180 2.10 5.84 -10.74
CA GLY A 180 3.11 6.18 -11.73
C GLY A 180 3.54 7.64 -11.67
N ALA A 181 2.61 8.57 -11.41
CA ALA A 181 2.94 9.99 -11.24
C ALA A 181 3.85 10.22 -10.01
N VAL A 182 3.59 9.54 -8.88
CA VAL A 182 4.44 9.58 -7.69
C VAL A 182 5.83 8.99 -7.99
N ALA A 183 5.89 7.87 -8.73
CA ALA A 183 7.17 7.28 -9.14
C ALA A 183 8.02 8.26 -10.00
N LEU A 184 7.38 9.01 -10.92
CA LEU A 184 8.06 10.06 -11.68
C LEU A 184 8.56 11.20 -10.78
N LEU A 185 7.77 11.62 -9.79
CA LEU A 185 8.19 12.64 -8.82
C LEU A 185 9.40 12.15 -8.01
N PHE A 186 9.41 10.91 -7.52
CA PHE A 186 10.55 10.34 -6.79
C PHE A 186 11.79 10.14 -7.67
N SER A 187 11.61 9.80 -8.94
CA SER A 187 12.71 9.71 -9.90
C SER A 187 13.39 11.08 -10.10
N LYS A 188 12.59 12.16 -10.20
CA LYS A 188 13.11 13.51 -10.40
C LYS A 188 13.61 14.18 -9.12
N TYR A 189 12.98 13.88 -7.98
CA TYR A 189 13.27 14.47 -6.67
C TYR A 189 13.54 13.34 -5.64
N PRO A 190 14.76 12.77 -5.60
CA PRO A 190 15.04 11.56 -4.81
C PRO A 190 14.77 11.70 -3.31
N SER A 191 15.00 12.91 -2.75
CA SER A 191 14.80 13.24 -1.34
C SER A 191 13.36 13.63 -0.99
N LEU A 192 12.43 13.60 -1.96
CA LEU A 192 11.01 13.87 -1.72
C LEU A 192 10.41 12.76 -0.86
N THR A 193 9.75 13.16 0.23
CA THR A 193 9.03 12.27 1.14
C THR A 193 7.62 11.95 0.61
N PRO A 194 6.96 10.89 1.11
CA PRO A 194 5.55 10.64 0.82
C PRO A 194 4.64 11.86 1.07
N ASP A 195 4.84 12.54 2.21
CA ASP A 195 4.12 13.77 2.56
C ASP A 195 4.34 14.89 1.53
N GLY A 196 5.59 15.09 1.12
CA GLY A 196 5.94 16.07 0.09
C GLY A 196 5.33 15.73 -1.27
N ALA A 197 5.29 14.46 -1.65
CA ALA A 197 4.65 14.00 -2.89
C ALA A 197 3.14 14.25 -2.87
N LYS A 198 2.47 13.90 -1.76
CA LYS A 198 1.05 14.18 -1.57
C LYS A 198 0.76 15.68 -1.64
N TYR A 199 1.54 16.50 -0.95
CA TYR A 199 1.44 17.96 -1.03
C TYR A 199 1.59 18.47 -2.47
N ALA A 200 2.61 18.02 -3.19
CA ALA A 200 2.88 18.46 -4.56
C ALA A 200 1.76 18.10 -5.55
N LEU A 201 1.21 16.88 -5.43
CA LEU A 201 0.07 16.45 -6.25
C LEU A 201 -1.16 17.30 -5.97
N LYS A 202 -1.52 17.51 -4.70
CA LYS A 202 -2.65 18.36 -4.32
C LYS A 202 -2.47 19.81 -4.79
N ARG A 203 -1.27 20.37 -4.63
CA ARG A 203 -0.96 21.75 -5.02
C ARG A 203 -0.99 21.96 -6.53
N GLY A 204 -0.54 20.98 -7.31
CA GLY A 204 -0.49 21.03 -8.76
C GLY A 204 -1.80 20.67 -9.46
N ALA A 205 -2.77 20.11 -8.73
CA ALA A 205 -4.01 19.61 -9.32
C ALA A 205 -4.82 20.70 -10.06
N LEU A 206 -5.49 20.27 -11.14
CA LEU A 206 -6.42 21.07 -11.90
C LEU A 206 -7.84 20.83 -11.41
N LYS A 207 -8.49 21.90 -10.92
CA LYS A 207 -9.86 21.84 -10.45
C LYS A 207 -10.81 21.46 -11.59
N ILE A 208 -11.75 20.58 -11.27
CA ILE A 208 -12.92 20.34 -12.11
C ILE A 208 -13.93 21.47 -11.85
N VAL A 209 -14.40 22.10 -12.91
CA VAL A 209 -15.36 23.21 -12.81
C VAL A 209 -16.68 22.66 -12.26
N ASN A 210 -17.28 23.39 -11.31
CA ASN A 210 -18.56 23.04 -10.66
C ASN A 210 -18.59 21.71 -9.89
N ALA A 211 -17.44 21.07 -9.61
CA ALA A 211 -17.40 19.90 -8.75
C ALA A 211 -17.13 20.27 -7.28
N PRO A 212 -17.92 19.76 -6.33
CA PRO A 212 -17.67 19.99 -4.91
C PRO A 212 -16.40 19.26 -4.45
N ALA A 213 -15.69 19.84 -3.47
CA ALA A 213 -14.43 19.28 -2.97
C ALA A 213 -14.59 17.87 -2.37
N ILE A 214 -15.76 17.54 -1.80
CA ILE A 214 -16.06 16.20 -1.27
C ILE A 214 -16.02 15.10 -2.33
N LEU A 215 -16.14 15.47 -3.61
CA LEU A 215 -16.00 14.58 -4.76
C LEU A 215 -14.62 14.75 -5.42
N ALA A 216 -14.21 15.98 -5.66
CA ALA A 216 -13.05 16.26 -6.51
C ALA A 216 -11.72 16.43 -5.76
N GLY A 217 -11.74 16.56 -4.44
CA GLY A 217 -10.56 16.89 -3.67
C GLY A 217 -9.89 18.17 -4.18
N SER A 218 -8.59 18.07 -4.48
CA SER A 218 -7.82 19.16 -5.09
C SER A 218 -7.99 19.27 -6.61
N GLY A 219 -8.63 18.27 -7.24
CA GLY A 219 -8.81 18.14 -8.68
C GLY A 219 -7.92 17.08 -9.34
N VAL A 220 -7.86 17.09 -10.67
CA VAL A 220 -7.12 16.12 -11.48
C VAL A 220 -5.61 16.41 -11.44
N ILE A 221 -4.78 15.40 -11.19
CA ILE A 221 -3.32 15.58 -11.13
C ILE A 221 -2.74 16.13 -12.44
N LYS A 222 -1.75 17.03 -12.31
CA LYS A 222 -0.98 17.63 -13.42
C LYS A 222 0.48 17.81 -13.00
N LEU A 223 1.36 16.90 -13.48
CA LEU A 223 2.76 16.82 -13.04
C LEU A 223 3.58 18.07 -13.36
N ASP A 224 3.30 18.71 -14.49
CA ASP A 224 3.90 19.99 -14.91
C ASP A 224 3.64 21.11 -13.88
N ARG A 225 2.46 21.09 -13.24
CA ARG A 225 2.07 22.03 -12.19
C ARG A 225 2.53 21.61 -10.80
N SER A 226 2.79 20.32 -10.57
CA SER A 226 3.29 19.80 -9.30
C SER A 226 4.80 19.99 -9.10
N LYS A 227 5.57 20.24 -10.17
CA LYS A 227 7.05 20.25 -10.13
C LYS A 227 7.64 21.25 -9.12
N ASP A 228 7.13 22.48 -9.06
CA ASP A 228 7.70 23.52 -8.18
C ASP A 228 7.40 23.23 -6.71
N ALA A 229 6.22 22.67 -6.44
CA ALA A 229 5.82 22.23 -5.11
C ALA A 229 6.65 21.02 -4.66
N ALA A 230 6.88 20.06 -5.55
CA ALA A 230 7.72 18.90 -5.30
C ALA A 230 9.17 19.31 -5.02
N GLU A 231 9.73 20.25 -5.79
CA GLU A 231 11.09 20.73 -5.57
C GLU A 231 11.25 21.41 -4.20
N LYS A 232 10.30 22.28 -3.82
CA LYS A 232 10.30 22.93 -2.50
C LYS A 232 10.18 21.91 -1.37
N ALA A 233 9.30 20.93 -1.53
CA ALA A 233 9.10 19.87 -0.55
C ALA A 233 10.32 18.94 -0.41
N SER A 234 10.99 18.63 -1.53
CA SER A 234 12.22 17.83 -1.51
C SER A 234 13.39 18.54 -0.84
N LYS A 235 13.42 19.88 -0.85
CA LYS A 235 14.47 20.68 -0.19
C LYS A 235 14.23 20.88 1.30
N ASN A 236 12.96 20.89 1.74
CA ASN A 236 12.57 21.18 3.12
C ASN A 236 11.47 20.23 3.61
N PRO A 237 11.72 18.91 3.69
CA PRO A 237 10.68 17.91 3.92
C PRO A 237 9.90 18.10 5.24
N ALA A 238 10.55 18.59 6.30
CA ALA A 238 9.91 18.83 7.60
C ALA A 238 8.75 19.85 7.52
N ASN A 239 8.80 20.80 6.58
CA ASN A 239 7.75 21.83 6.43
C ASN A 239 6.45 21.28 5.83
N TYR A 240 6.48 20.06 5.31
CA TYR A 240 5.36 19.43 4.61
C TYR A 240 4.88 18.16 5.32
N ALA A 241 5.44 17.85 6.49
CA ALA A 241 5.05 16.69 7.28
C ALA A 241 3.56 16.76 7.67
N GLN A 242 2.85 15.64 7.52
CA GLN A 242 1.46 15.54 7.95
C GLN A 242 1.37 15.49 9.48
N ALA A 243 0.28 16.02 10.05
CA ALA A 243 0.06 16.10 11.49
C ALA A 243 -1.24 15.40 11.93
N TRP A 244 -1.70 14.42 11.14
CA TRP A 244 -2.90 13.65 11.47
C TRP A 244 -2.62 12.73 12.68
N PRO A 245 -3.61 12.50 13.55
CA PRO A 245 -3.49 11.44 14.56
C PRO A 245 -3.11 10.12 13.89
N VAL A 246 -2.09 9.46 14.42
CA VAL A 246 -1.69 8.13 13.97
C VAL A 246 -2.70 7.12 14.50
N SER A 247 -3.08 6.16 13.69
CA SER A 247 -3.94 5.06 14.11
C SER A 247 -3.28 4.21 15.20
N ALA A 248 -4.11 3.68 16.10
CA ALA A 248 -3.72 2.86 17.23
C ALA A 248 -4.84 1.85 17.47
N PRO A 249 -4.83 0.70 16.77
CA PRO A 249 -5.89 -0.29 16.90
C PRO A 249 -6.01 -0.77 18.36
N VAL A 250 -7.24 -0.88 18.86
CA VAL A 250 -7.50 -1.31 20.23
C VAL A 250 -7.19 -2.80 20.37
N TYR A 251 -6.29 -3.12 21.29
CA TYR A 251 -5.90 -4.50 21.61
C TYR A 251 -6.95 -5.16 22.50
N VAL A 252 -7.57 -6.25 22.05
CA VAL A 252 -8.34 -7.14 22.93
C VAL A 252 -7.46 -8.35 23.24
N PRO A 253 -6.92 -8.49 24.47
CA PRO A 253 -6.17 -9.68 24.84
C PRO A 253 -7.10 -10.89 24.82
N VAL A 254 -6.94 -11.77 23.83
CA VAL A 254 -7.46 -13.14 23.93
C VAL A 254 -6.52 -13.90 24.85
N THR A 255 -6.89 -14.06 26.12
CA THR A 255 -6.13 -14.87 27.07
C THR A 255 -6.12 -16.31 26.57
N ALA A 256 -4.94 -16.82 26.23
CA ALA A 256 -4.74 -18.23 25.88
C ALA A 256 -4.96 -19.08 27.14
N GLY A 257 -6.16 -19.64 27.28
CA GLY A 257 -6.52 -20.56 28.35
C GLY A 257 -8.00 -20.49 28.69
N GLY A 258 -8.76 -21.48 28.21
CA GLY A 258 -10.00 -21.99 28.81
C GLY A 258 -11.04 -21.01 29.36
N SER A 259 -12.22 -21.08 28.74
CA SER A 259 -13.55 -20.88 29.35
C SER A 259 -14.14 -19.46 29.36
N THR A 260 -15.25 -19.40 28.62
CA THR A 260 -16.35 -18.42 28.60
C THR A 260 -16.48 -17.47 29.79
N VAL A 261 -16.62 -16.17 29.50
CA VAL A 261 -17.44 -15.25 30.28
C VAL A 261 -18.31 -14.43 29.33
N GLY A 262 -19.61 -14.70 29.35
CA GLY A 262 -20.63 -13.78 28.87
C GLY A 262 -20.73 -12.59 29.82
N GLY A 263 -20.75 -11.39 29.25
CA GLY A 263 -20.89 -10.13 29.97
C GLY A 263 -20.73 -8.96 28.99
N SER A 264 -21.83 -8.60 28.32
CA SER A 264 -22.08 -7.33 27.63
C SER A 264 -20.86 -6.45 27.29
N SER A 265 -20.18 -6.76 26.18
CA SER A 265 -19.42 -5.84 25.31
C SER A 265 -18.70 -6.67 24.25
N GLY A 266 -19.48 -7.40 23.45
CA GLY A 266 -18.95 -8.15 22.32
C GLY A 266 -18.50 -7.20 21.22
N THR A 267 -17.23 -6.81 21.21
CA THR A 267 -16.60 -6.30 20.00
C THR A 267 -16.32 -7.51 19.11
N VAL A 268 -17.33 -7.86 18.32
CA VAL A 268 -17.20 -8.80 17.20
C VAL A 268 -16.11 -8.24 16.28
N ASP A 269 -15.15 -9.09 15.94
CA ASP A 269 -14.21 -8.84 14.84
C ASP A 269 -15.00 -8.38 13.59
N PRO A 270 -14.83 -7.13 13.13
CA PRO A 270 -15.61 -6.62 12.00
C PRO A 270 -15.20 -7.27 10.67
N TYR A 271 -14.11 -8.04 10.64
CA TYR A 271 -13.58 -8.69 9.44
C TYR A 271 -13.43 -10.19 9.68
N ALA A 272 -14.56 -10.92 9.71
CA ALA A 272 -14.62 -12.36 9.92
C ALA A 272 -13.43 -13.14 9.29
N GLY A 273 -12.47 -13.49 10.13
CA GLY A 273 -11.19 -14.11 9.82
C GLY A 273 -10.43 -14.34 11.13
N SER A 274 -9.35 -15.13 11.14
CA SER A 274 -8.63 -15.49 12.36
C SER A 274 -8.28 -14.27 13.25
N PRO A 275 -8.25 -14.42 14.59
CA PRO A 275 -8.05 -13.30 15.50
C PRO A 275 -6.78 -12.52 15.16
N PHE A 276 -6.92 -11.20 14.98
CA PHE A 276 -5.80 -10.26 14.83
C PHE A 276 -4.97 -10.27 16.13
N VAL A 277 -3.88 -11.03 16.16
CA VAL A 277 -2.95 -11.02 17.29
C VAL A 277 -1.89 -9.94 17.06
N ALA A 278 -2.15 -8.73 17.56
CA ALA A 278 -1.20 -7.62 17.50
C ALA A 278 0.08 -7.82 18.36
N ARG A 279 0.32 -9.02 18.94
CA ARG A 279 1.54 -9.31 19.72
C ARG A 279 2.83 -9.20 18.90
N ARG A 280 2.73 -9.16 17.57
CA ARG A 280 3.90 -9.05 16.66
C ARG A 280 4.41 -7.62 16.41
N TRP A 281 3.67 -6.59 16.83
CA TRP A 281 3.99 -5.18 16.56
C TRP A 281 4.30 -4.34 17.81
N THR A 282 4.52 -4.99 18.97
CA THR A 282 5.03 -4.31 20.17
C THR A 282 6.55 -4.50 20.30
N SER A 283 7.22 -3.55 20.96
CA SER A 283 8.68 -3.45 21.07
C SER A 283 9.41 -4.62 21.75
N ALA A 284 8.71 -5.70 22.15
CA ALA A 284 9.26 -6.73 23.04
C ALA A 284 8.95 -8.21 22.66
N GLY A 285 8.61 -8.55 21.41
CA GLY A 285 8.13 -9.92 21.12
C GLY A 285 8.50 -10.53 19.77
N TRP A 286 9.79 -10.69 19.46
CA TRP A 286 10.27 -11.53 18.34
C TRP A 286 11.14 -12.70 18.87
N THR A 287 10.58 -13.57 19.71
CA THR A 287 11.20 -14.86 20.02
C THR A 287 10.14 -15.95 20.17
N GLY A 288 10.24 -17.00 19.33
CA GLY A 288 9.84 -18.37 19.66
C GLY A 288 8.36 -18.75 19.47
N ASP A 289 8.17 -19.71 18.58
CA ASP A 289 7.19 -20.82 18.65
C ASP A 289 5.70 -20.56 18.44
N ILE A 290 5.23 -20.87 17.21
CA ILE A 290 4.05 -21.71 16.98
C ILE A 290 4.13 -22.41 15.61
N ALA A 291 3.76 -23.68 15.58
CA ALA A 291 3.83 -24.61 14.45
C ALA A 291 2.50 -24.68 13.67
N GLU A 292 2.64 -24.77 12.34
CA GLU A 292 1.74 -25.28 11.27
C GLU A 292 0.28 -24.79 11.20
N THR A 293 -0.15 -24.21 10.08
CA THR A 293 -0.47 -24.96 8.84
C THR A 293 -0.26 -24.13 7.56
N ASP A 294 0.41 -24.78 6.59
CA ASP A 294 0.77 -24.42 5.22
C ASP A 294 0.28 -23.10 4.60
N TYR A 295 1.21 -22.14 4.37
CA TYR A 295 1.74 -21.76 3.05
C TYR A 295 3.01 -20.90 3.22
N TRP A 296 4.11 -21.31 2.57
CA TRP A 296 5.43 -20.66 2.45
C TRP A 296 6.21 -20.34 3.74
N LEU A 297 7.08 -21.27 4.13
CA LEU A 297 8.13 -21.07 5.12
C LEU A 297 9.30 -20.23 4.55
N ALA A 298 9.44 -18.99 5.01
CA ALA A 298 10.74 -18.34 5.12
C ALA A 298 11.25 -18.55 6.57
N ARG A 299 12.26 -19.40 6.71
CA ARG A 299 12.82 -19.81 8.01
C ARG A 299 13.51 -18.62 8.71
N ARG A 300 13.24 -18.50 10.02
CA ARG A 300 14.01 -17.86 11.11
C ARG A 300 14.96 -16.72 10.72
N TRP A 301 14.69 -15.50 11.18
CA TRP A 301 15.75 -14.51 11.46
C TRP A 301 15.37 -13.61 12.65
N THR A 302 16.33 -13.39 13.54
CA THR A 302 16.21 -12.65 14.80
C THR A 302 16.75 -11.22 14.61
N GLY A 303 15.90 -10.21 14.73
CA GLY A 303 16.28 -8.78 14.79
C GLY A 303 15.69 -8.13 16.04
N ALA A 304 16.53 -7.45 16.82
CA ALA A 304 16.19 -6.92 18.14
C ALA A 304 15.64 -5.48 18.07
N SER A 305 14.37 -5.33 18.47
CA SER A 305 13.64 -4.11 18.93
C SER A 305 13.65 -2.82 18.09
N TRP A 306 12.44 -2.31 17.82
CA TRP A 306 12.12 -1.02 17.19
C TRP A 306 11.67 0.02 18.24
N ASP A 307 12.22 1.24 18.20
CA ASP A 307 11.94 2.33 19.17
C ASP A 307 10.98 3.42 18.68
N GLY A 308 10.39 3.23 17.50
CA GLY A 308 9.45 4.18 16.92
C GLY A 308 10.06 5.29 16.07
N ARG A 309 11.41 5.38 15.90
CA ARG A 309 12.02 6.33 14.95
C ARG A 309 13.22 5.82 14.15
N ARG A 310 13.90 4.75 14.58
CA ARG A 310 14.97 4.08 13.81
C ARG A 310 15.31 2.71 14.41
N TRP A 311 15.88 1.81 13.62
CA TRP A 311 16.56 0.63 14.15
C TRP A 311 17.92 1.06 14.70
N THR A 312 18.32 0.58 15.89
CA THR A 312 19.69 0.74 16.40
C THR A 312 20.49 -0.51 16.06
N ASP A 313 21.54 -0.36 15.25
CA ASP A 313 22.47 -1.45 14.98
C ASP A 313 23.26 -1.80 16.25
N ALA A 314 23.25 -3.07 16.65
CA ALA A 314 24.28 -3.58 17.55
C ALA A 314 25.56 -3.76 16.73
N GLY A 315 26.58 -2.96 17.07
CA GLY A 315 27.90 -3.03 16.46
C GLY A 315 28.48 -4.45 16.50
N TRP A 316 29.13 -4.82 15.40
CA TRP A 316 29.93 -6.03 15.29
C TRP A 316 30.94 -6.12 16.45
N THR A 317 30.83 -7.16 17.27
CA THR A 317 31.97 -7.65 18.06
C THR A 317 32.51 -8.90 17.35
N ALA A 318 33.74 -8.79 16.86
CA ALA A 318 34.50 -9.93 16.35
C ALA A 318 34.90 -10.85 17.51
N GLY A 319 34.75 -12.17 17.32
CA GLY A 319 35.23 -13.23 18.22
C GLY A 319 34.11 -14.23 18.55
N ALA A 320 34.22 -15.54 18.37
CA ALA A 320 35.37 -16.38 18.05
C ALA A 320 34.86 -17.59 17.23
N TRP A 321 35.70 -18.06 16.31
CA TRP A 321 35.59 -19.40 15.77
C TRP A 321 35.81 -20.39 16.91
N ALA A 322 34.80 -21.20 17.21
CA ALA A 322 34.98 -22.43 17.98
C ALA A 322 34.86 -23.60 17.01
N SER A 323 36.02 -24.15 16.66
CA SER A 323 36.19 -25.44 16.02
C SER A 323 35.58 -26.56 16.88
N ALA A 324 34.73 -27.39 16.29
CA ALA A 324 34.42 -28.70 16.83
C ALA A 324 34.39 -29.74 15.68
N PHE A 325 35.55 -30.36 15.51
CA PHE A 325 35.79 -31.77 15.16
C PHE A 325 35.01 -32.39 13.99
N TRP A 326 35.70 -32.49 12.84
CA TRP A 326 35.68 -33.72 12.04
C TRP A 326 36.78 -34.63 12.61
N GLY A 327 36.41 -35.83 13.04
CA GLY A 327 37.37 -36.84 13.48
C GLY A 327 38.16 -37.42 12.31
N GLU A 328 39.46 -37.55 12.55
CA GLU A 328 40.49 -38.33 11.85
C GLU A 328 40.00 -39.79 11.63
N ASP A 329 40.38 -40.58 10.63
CA ASP A 329 41.66 -40.84 9.97
C ASP A 329 41.37 -41.52 8.61
N VAL A 330 42.22 -41.37 7.59
CA VAL A 330 43.14 -42.40 7.05
C VAL A 330 44.01 -41.74 5.95
N ALA A 331 45.32 -42.02 6.05
CA ALA A 331 46.48 -41.50 5.33
C ALA A 331 46.50 -41.75 3.79
N PRO A 332 47.48 -41.14 3.07
CA PRO A 332 47.48 -41.00 1.61
C PRO A 332 48.22 -42.16 0.93
N ASP A 333 47.87 -42.45 -0.31
CA ASP A 333 48.84 -43.01 -1.25
C ASP A 333 48.57 -42.55 -2.68
N ALA A 334 49.69 -42.25 -3.34
CA ALA A 334 49.82 -41.71 -4.67
C ALA A 334 49.22 -42.64 -5.75
N LEU A 335 48.91 -42.09 -6.93
CA LEU A 335 49.48 -42.59 -8.18
C LEU A 335 49.26 -41.59 -9.32
N THR A 336 50.36 -41.37 -10.00
CA THR A 336 50.68 -40.57 -11.17
C THR A 336 49.80 -40.80 -12.40
N ALA A 337 49.72 -39.76 -13.23
CA ALA A 337 49.37 -39.82 -14.65
C ALA A 337 50.23 -40.86 -15.41
N PRO A 338 49.80 -41.24 -16.62
CA PRO A 338 50.08 -40.43 -17.81
C PRO A 338 48.83 -39.93 -18.54
#